data_AF-Q58PG0-F1
#
_entry.id   AF-Q58PG0-F1
#
_cell.length_a   1.000
_cell.length_b   1.000
_cell.length_c   1.000
_cell.angle_alpha   90.00
_cell.angle_beta   90.00
_cell.angle_gamma   90.00
#
_symmetry.space_group_name_H-M   'P 1'
#
loop_
_entity.id
_entity.type
_entity.pdbx_description
1 polymer ?
#
loop_
_entity_poly.entity_id
_entity_poly.type
_entity_poly.pdbx_seq_one_letter_code
_entity_poly.pdbx_strand_id
1 'polypeptide(L)'
;MRLKEILDLRKSFKVESMKLSSAVKKMGIPYPEFISLDTQGTEYDIIKFSSNVFQNAIFINTEISFMEMYKSQKNFPELRNLLMSLGFVLVGLKIYDPHHSCLTPIDFEAKGFLLDGEAFYLKKPEISKWSFVMLIKYCFAALISEQTHLCIQIFERLNEKYSTEFKDLSERFEYIKLIKELCAEYLGSYKAYLPLFHESNIYKSYSQLGSIKDLKPKRKSLKINGIAMNKNQYSKILIKYGLSIFAENIANHKKLNIRNLEKIYKQ
;
A
#
# COMPACT_ATOMS: atom_id res chain seq x y z
N MET A 1 26.91 6.12 -12.33
CA MET A 1 26.80 6.15 -13.81
C MET A 1 26.12 7.46 -14.20
N ARG A 2 26.61 8.21 -15.20
CA ARG A 2 26.06 9.56 -15.50
C ARG A 2 24.71 9.42 -16.21
N LEU A 3 23.70 10.24 -15.85
CA LEU A 3 22.39 10.21 -16.53
C LEU A 3 22.51 10.31 -18.05
N LYS A 4 23.41 11.19 -18.50
CA LYS A 4 23.69 11.43 -19.92
C LYS A 4 24.26 10.20 -20.64
N GLU A 5 24.98 9.33 -19.93
CA GLU A 5 25.55 8.09 -20.50
C GLU A 5 24.50 6.96 -20.55
N ILE A 6 23.50 6.99 -19.66
CA ILE A 6 22.39 6.02 -19.63
C ILE A 6 21.32 6.37 -20.66
N LEU A 7 21.03 7.65 -20.85
CA LEU A 7 19.91 8.13 -21.68
C LEU A 7 20.31 8.49 -23.12
N ASP A 8 21.53 8.15 -23.55
CA ASP A 8 21.99 8.47 -24.90
C ASP A 8 21.28 7.60 -25.95
N LEU A 9 20.55 8.24 -26.87
CA LEU A 9 19.72 7.55 -27.86
C LEU A 9 20.59 6.79 -28.85
N ARG A 10 20.63 5.46 -28.73
CA ARG A 10 21.41 4.61 -29.65
C ARG A 10 20.67 4.30 -30.95
N LYS A 11 19.37 4.02 -30.88
CA LYS A 11 18.53 3.58 -32.02
C LYS A 11 17.07 3.99 -31.78
N SER A 12 16.32 4.15 -32.87
CA SER A 12 14.89 4.44 -32.85
C SER A 12 14.14 3.48 -33.77
N PHE A 13 13.05 2.90 -33.27
CA PHE A 13 12.16 2.03 -34.03
C PHE A 13 10.73 2.55 -33.92
N LYS A 14 9.93 2.40 -35.00
CA LYS A 14 8.49 2.64 -34.93
C LYS A 14 7.81 1.34 -34.54
N VAL A 15 6.92 1.41 -33.55
CA VAL A 15 6.10 0.29 -33.09
C VAL A 15 4.64 0.67 -33.20
N GLU A 16 3.79 -0.30 -33.57
CA GLU A 16 2.34 -0.12 -33.48
C GLU A 16 1.93 -0.12 -32.02
N SER A 17 1.02 0.79 -31.66
CA SER A 17 0.49 0.91 -30.31
C SER A 17 -1.02 0.94 -30.34
N MET A 18 -1.64 0.54 -29.22
CA MET A 18 -3.08 0.61 -29.04
C MET A 18 -3.42 1.07 -27.62
N LYS A 19 -4.60 1.68 -27.45
CA LYS A 19 -5.10 2.04 -26.13
C LYS A 19 -5.37 0.77 -25.32
N LEU A 20 -5.04 0.80 -24.03
CA LEU A 20 -5.34 -0.30 -23.10
C LEU A 20 -6.84 -0.65 -23.09
N SER A 21 -7.72 0.36 -23.11
CA SER A 21 -9.17 0.17 -23.21
C SER A 21 -9.60 -0.60 -24.47
N SER A 22 -8.96 -0.33 -25.61
CA SER A 22 -9.18 -1.08 -26.85
C SER A 22 -8.65 -2.51 -26.77
N ALA A 23 -7.51 -2.72 -26.10
CA ALA A 23 -6.92 -4.04 -25.93
C ALA A 23 -7.83 -4.94 -25.07
N VAL A 24 -8.29 -4.44 -23.92
CA VAL A 24 -9.24 -5.14 -23.04
C VAL A 24 -10.50 -5.55 -23.80
N LYS A 25 -11.09 -4.62 -24.57
CA LYS A 25 -12.28 -4.89 -25.37
C LYS A 25 -12.02 -5.91 -26.47
N LYS A 26 -10.91 -5.77 -27.22
CA LYS A 26 -10.56 -6.67 -28.33
C LYS A 26 -10.29 -8.09 -27.84
N MET A 27 -9.68 -8.25 -26.67
CA MET A 27 -9.39 -9.55 -26.08
C MET A 27 -10.57 -10.18 -25.35
N GLY A 28 -11.66 -9.42 -25.11
CA GLY A 28 -12.84 -9.93 -24.40
C GLY A 28 -12.55 -10.29 -22.93
N ILE A 29 -11.54 -9.67 -22.32
CA ILE A 29 -11.16 -9.96 -20.93
C ILE A 29 -11.89 -9.02 -19.96
N PRO A 30 -12.14 -9.46 -18.70
CA PRO A 30 -12.68 -8.58 -17.67
C PRO A 30 -11.78 -7.37 -17.43
N TYR A 31 -12.38 -6.26 -16.96
CA TYR A 31 -11.58 -5.13 -16.51
C TYR A 31 -10.69 -5.54 -15.32
N PRO A 32 -9.39 -5.22 -15.35
CA PRO A 32 -8.48 -5.55 -14.26
C PRO A 32 -8.81 -4.77 -12.98
N GLU A 33 -8.81 -5.48 -11.86
CA GLU A 33 -8.95 -4.88 -10.52
C GLU A 33 -7.60 -4.49 -9.92
N PHE A 34 -6.53 -5.18 -10.34
CA PHE A 34 -5.15 -4.93 -9.94
C PHE A 34 -4.37 -4.57 -11.21
N ILE A 35 -3.77 -3.39 -11.24
CA ILE A 35 -3.03 -2.90 -12.40
C ILE A 35 -1.59 -2.60 -11.96
N SER A 36 -0.62 -3.10 -12.71
CA SER A 36 0.78 -2.70 -12.61
C SER A 36 1.17 -2.01 -13.91
N LEU A 37 1.76 -0.82 -13.83
CA LEU A 37 2.27 -0.06 -14.96
C LEU A 37 3.76 0.17 -14.80
N ASP A 38 4.52 -0.36 -15.74
CA ASP A 38 5.94 -0.10 -15.93
C ASP A 38 6.12 0.12 -17.43
N THR A 39 5.93 1.37 -17.83
CA THR A 39 5.84 1.76 -19.24
C THR A 39 6.79 2.90 -19.58
N GLN A 40 7.76 3.14 -18.68
CA GLN A 40 8.92 3.98 -18.90
C GLN A 40 8.52 5.36 -19.45
N GLY A 41 7.60 6.03 -18.75
CA GLY A 41 7.20 7.43 -19.01
C GLY A 41 5.86 7.64 -19.72
N THR A 42 5.13 6.57 -20.05
CA THR A 42 3.80 6.67 -20.69
C THR A 42 2.62 6.39 -19.75
N GLU A 43 2.87 6.27 -18.44
CA GLU A 43 1.89 5.91 -17.41
C GLU A 43 0.69 6.86 -17.44
N TYR A 44 0.96 8.17 -17.46
CA TYR A 44 -0.08 9.21 -17.46
C TYR A 44 -1.01 9.08 -18.67
N ASP A 45 -0.46 8.87 -19.87
CA ASP A 45 -1.25 8.80 -21.10
C ASP A 45 -2.09 7.52 -21.14
N ILE A 46 -1.52 6.39 -20.69
CA ILE A 46 -2.26 5.13 -20.57
C ILE A 46 -3.47 5.31 -19.66
N ILE A 47 -3.27 5.92 -18.48
CA ILE A 47 -4.35 6.18 -17.52
C ILE A 47 -5.38 7.14 -18.09
N LYS A 48 -4.93 8.27 -18.66
CA LYS A 48 -5.81 9.31 -19.20
C LYS A 48 -6.68 8.79 -20.33
N PHE A 49 -6.12 8.06 -21.28
CA PHE A 49 -6.84 7.58 -22.47
C PHE A 49 -7.56 6.24 -22.27
N SER A 50 -7.39 5.60 -21.12
CA SER A 50 -8.08 4.36 -20.75
C SER A 50 -8.75 4.45 -19.38
N SER A 51 -9.20 5.64 -18.97
CA SER A 51 -9.73 5.90 -17.63
C SER A 51 -10.87 4.96 -17.21
N ASN A 52 -11.69 4.48 -18.16
CA ASN A 52 -12.73 3.49 -17.94
C ASN A 52 -12.19 2.14 -17.41
N VAL A 53 -10.97 1.75 -17.80
CA VAL A 53 -10.27 0.57 -17.26
C VAL A 53 -9.93 0.80 -15.80
N PHE A 54 -9.34 1.97 -15.49
CA PHE A 54 -8.89 2.33 -14.14
C PHE A 54 -10.04 2.61 -13.17
N GLN A 55 -11.24 2.96 -13.63
CA GLN A 55 -12.40 3.15 -12.77
C GLN A 55 -12.77 1.90 -11.95
N ASN A 56 -12.55 0.71 -12.53
CA ASN A 56 -12.83 -0.59 -11.88
C ASN A 56 -11.66 -1.10 -11.01
N ALA A 57 -10.47 -0.49 -11.13
CA ALA A 57 -9.31 -0.93 -10.38
C ALA A 57 -9.45 -0.57 -8.88
N ILE A 58 -8.98 -1.48 -8.03
CA ILE A 58 -8.88 -1.29 -6.59
C ILE A 58 -7.45 -0.98 -6.15
N PHE A 59 -6.48 -1.42 -6.95
CA PHE A 59 -5.06 -1.25 -6.70
C PHE A 59 -4.32 -0.91 -8.00
N ILE A 60 -3.41 0.07 -7.89
CA ILE A 60 -2.51 0.45 -8.96
C ILE A 60 -1.09 0.51 -8.38
N ASN A 61 -0.19 -0.26 -8.97
CA ASN A 61 1.26 -0.04 -8.87
C ASN A 61 1.71 0.66 -10.15
N THR A 62 2.45 1.75 -10.05
CA THR A 62 2.96 2.47 -11.22
C THR A 62 4.35 3.01 -10.96
N GLU A 63 5.20 2.94 -11.96
CA GLU A 63 6.44 3.70 -11.99
C GLU A 63 6.11 5.20 -11.95
N ILE A 64 6.94 5.96 -11.26
CA ILE A 64 6.84 7.41 -11.13
C ILE A 64 8.20 8.04 -11.42
N SER A 65 8.18 9.25 -11.96
CA SER A 65 9.40 10.05 -12.10
C SER A 65 9.18 11.46 -11.56
N PHE A 66 10.15 11.96 -10.81
CA PHE A 66 10.17 13.31 -10.24
C PHE A 66 10.72 14.33 -11.22
N MET A 67 11.41 13.89 -12.27
CA MET A 67 11.92 14.73 -13.35
C MET A 67 11.53 14.14 -14.71
N GLU A 68 11.67 14.90 -15.79
CA GLU A 68 11.42 14.37 -17.13
C GLU A 68 12.63 13.52 -17.57
N MET A 69 12.45 12.19 -17.62
CA MET A 69 13.45 11.25 -18.14
C MET A 69 13.19 10.90 -19.60
N TYR A 70 11.91 10.86 -19.99
CA TYR A 70 11.45 10.63 -21.35
C TYR A 70 10.79 11.88 -21.91
N LYS A 71 10.92 12.09 -23.23
CA LYS A 71 10.38 13.27 -23.91
C LYS A 71 8.87 13.41 -23.68
N SER A 72 8.46 14.56 -23.19
CA SER A 72 7.08 14.93 -22.84
C SER A 72 6.46 14.09 -21.73
N GLN A 73 7.27 13.37 -20.94
CA GLN A 73 6.80 12.58 -19.80
C GLN A 73 6.16 13.47 -18.75
N LYS A 74 5.04 12.98 -18.20
CA LYS A 74 4.37 13.59 -17.07
C LYS A 74 4.99 13.11 -15.77
N ASN A 75 5.31 14.05 -14.89
CA ASN A 75 5.98 13.75 -13.64
C ASN A 75 5.00 13.27 -12.55
N PHE A 76 5.55 12.87 -11.42
CA PHE A 76 4.81 12.33 -10.28
C PHE A 76 3.66 13.24 -9.81
N PRO A 77 3.84 14.56 -9.62
CA PRO A 77 2.72 15.46 -9.30
C PRO A 77 1.54 15.38 -10.27
N GLU A 78 1.80 15.37 -11.59
CA GLU A 78 0.76 15.31 -12.61
C GLU A 78 0.04 13.95 -12.61
N LEU A 79 0.80 12.86 -12.54
CA LEU A 79 0.28 11.50 -12.46
C LEU A 79 -0.55 11.28 -11.17
N ARG A 80 -0.07 11.77 -10.04
CA ARG A 80 -0.78 11.74 -8.76
C ARG A 80 -2.11 12.48 -8.85
N ASN A 81 -2.14 13.67 -9.43
CA ASN A 81 -3.37 14.45 -9.57
C ASN A 81 -4.39 13.74 -10.47
N LEU A 82 -3.94 13.12 -11.56
CA LEU A 82 -4.79 12.29 -12.42
C LEU A 82 -5.41 11.12 -11.63
N LEU A 83 -4.60 10.34 -10.92
CA LEU A 83 -5.09 9.20 -10.13
C LEU A 83 -6.02 9.62 -8.99
N MET A 84 -5.74 10.73 -8.31
CA MET A 84 -6.64 11.29 -7.30
C MET A 84 -7.99 11.68 -7.88
N SER A 85 -8.02 12.26 -9.09
CA SER A 85 -9.27 12.62 -9.77
C SER A 85 -10.14 11.38 -10.09
N LEU A 86 -9.51 10.20 -10.21
CA LEU A 86 -10.17 8.90 -10.40
C LEU A 86 -10.57 8.22 -9.07
N GLY A 87 -10.40 8.89 -7.93
CA GLY A 87 -10.77 8.40 -6.60
C GLY A 87 -9.74 7.45 -5.96
N PHE A 88 -8.49 7.50 -6.41
CA PHE A 88 -7.39 6.77 -5.77
C PHE A 88 -6.70 7.59 -4.70
N VAL A 89 -6.12 6.91 -3.72
CA VAL A 89 -5.31 7.46 -2.64
C VAL A 89 -3.92 6.84 -2.73
N LEU A 90 -2.89 7.68 -2.70
CA LEU A 90 -1.51 7.25 -2.58
C LEU A 90 -1.29 6.63 -1.19
N VAL A 91 -0.83 5.39 -1.14
CA VAL A 91 -0.63 4.64 0.12
C VAL A 91 0.80 4.19 0.34
N GLY A 92 1.62 4.15 -0.70
CA GLY A 92 3.04 3.81 -0.59
C GLY A 92 3.86 4.48 -1.68
N LEU A 93 5.10 4.80 -1.33
CA LEU A 93 6.13 5.26 -2.25
C LEU A 93 7.40 4.48 -1.94
N LYS A 94 8.01 3.93 -2.98
CA LYS A 94 9.34 3.34 -2.92
C LYS A 94 10.21 4.14 -3.87
N ILE A 95 11.12 4.93 -3.32
CA ILE A 95 12.04 5.73 -4.12
C ILE A 95 13.27 4.88 -4.41
N TYR A 96 13.71 4.87 -5.66
CA TYR A 96 14.97 4.24 -6.04
C TYR A 96 16.16 5.10 -5.58
N ASP A 97 17.36 4.51 -5.70
CA ASP A 97 18.58 5.10 -5.13
C ASP A 97 18.77 6.54 -5.61
N PRO A 98 18.98 7.51 -4.71
CA PRO A 98 19.14 8.90 -5.10
C PRO A 98 20.32 9.06 -6.06
N HIS A 99 20.12 9.78 -7.15
CA HIS A 99 21.16 9.95 -8.16
C HIS A 99 21.97 11.22 -7.90
N HIS A 100 23.29 11.09 -7.99
CA HIS A 100 24.20 12.23 -7.90
C HIS A 100 24.43 12.85 -9.29
N SER A 101 24.37 14.18 -9.36
CA SER A 101 24.62 14.93 -10.60
C SER A 101 26.09 14.92 -11.03
N CYS A 102 27.00 14.55 -10.12
CA CYS A 102 28.43 14.46 -10.37
C CYS A 102 29.05 13.30 -9.57
N LEU A 103 30.31 12.96 -9.90
CA LEU A 103 31.10 12.06 -9.07
C LEU A 103 31.39 12.76 -7.74
N THR A 104 30.89 12.18 -6.65
CA THR A 104 31.27 12.58 -5.30
C THR A 104 32.33 11.60 -4.78
N PRO A 105 33.43 12.07 -4.17
CA PRO A 105 34.33 11.17 -3.49
C PRO A 105 33.60 10.46 -2.34
N ILE A 106 34.01 9.23 -2.01
CA ILE A 106 33.34 8.36 -1.03
C ILE A 106 33.08 9.08 0.30
N ASP A 107 34.05 9.87 0.78
CA ASP A 107 33.94 10.61 2.06
C ASP A 107 32.96 11.80 2.03
N PHE A 108 32.50 12.19 0.84
CA PHE A 108 31.61 13.33 0.59
C PHE A 108 30.29 12.89 -0.06
N GLU A 109 30.05 11.60 -0.19
CA GLU A 109 28.81 11.05 -0.71
C GLU A 109 27.70 11.24 0.34
N ALA A 110 26.59 11.84 -0.09
CA ALA A 110 25.46 12.20 0.76
C ALA A 110 24.15 11.84 0.06
N LYS A 111 23.07 12.60 0.29
CA LYS A 111 21.81 12.37 -0.44
C LYS A 111 21.90 12.90 -1.88
N GLY A 112 21.53 12.07 -2.85
CA GLY A 112 21.31 12.47 -4.23
C GLY A 112 19.93 13.06 -4.49
N PHE A 113 19.61 13.27 -5.77
CA PHE A 113 18.30 13.72 -6.24
C PHE A 113 17.33 12.55 -6.37
N LEU A 114 16.06 12.79 -6.05
CA LEU A 114 14.98 11.86 -6.36
C LEU A 114 14.74 11.93 -7.87
N LEU A 115 14.89 10.79 -8.56
CA LEU A 115 14.61 10.71 -9.99
C LEU A 115 13.35 9.92 -10.24
N ASP A 116 13.25 8.73 -9.70
CA ASP A 116 12.19 7.78 -10.00
C ASP A 116 11.90 6.86 -8.81
N GLY A 117 10.88 6.04 -8.99
CA GLY A 117 10.42 5.10 -7.98
C GLY A 117 9.13 4.41 -8.37
N GLU A 118 8.54 3.72 -7.42
CA GLU A 118 7.23 3.09 -7.52
C GLU A 118 6.24 3.79 -6.60
N ALA A 119 5.01 3.94 -7.08
CA ALA A 119 3.90 4.44 -6.28
C ALA A 119 2.76 3.43 -6.23
N PHE A 120 2.29 3.21 -5.01
CA PHE A 120 1.18 2.31 -4.72
C PHE A 120 -0.07 3.14 -4.41
N TYR A 121 -1.13 2.87 -5.14
CA TYR A 121 -2.42 3.53 -4.99
C TYR A 121 -3.51 2.51 -4.70
N LEU A 122 -4.39 2.86 -3.76
CA LEU A 122 -5.61 2.12 -3.49
C LEU A 122 -6.83 2.98 -3.84
N LYS A 123 -7.89 2.35 -4.34
CA LYS A 123 -9.19 3.01 -4.48
C LYS A 123 -9.65 3.48 -3.09
N LYS A 124 -10.13 4.71 -2.97
CA LYS A 124 -10.56 5.27 -1.68
C LYS A 124 -11.47 4.27 -0.93
N PRO A 125 -11.14 3.89 0.31
CA PRO A 125 -11.84 2.81 0.98
C PRO A 125 -13.26 3.19 1.43
N GLU A 126 -14.23 2.33 1.13
CA GLU A 126 -15.62 2.41 1.63
C GLU A 126 -16.02 1.10 2.33
N ILE A 127 -15.16 0.60 3.22
CA ILE A 127 -15.23 -0.71 3.90
C ILE A 127 -16.63 -1.03 4.47
N SER A 128 -17.34 -0.04 5.00
CA SER A 128 -18.67 -0.24 5.60
C SER A 128 -19.74 -0.64 4.58
N LYS A 129 -19.62 -0.18 3.32
CA LYS A 129 -20.59 -0.37 2.23
C LYS A 129 -20.25 -1.57 1.33
N TRP A 130 -19.02 -2.05 1.37
CA TRP A 130 -18.55 -3.07 0.44
C TRP A 130 -19.14 -4.45 0.68
N SER A 131 -19.25 -5.20 -0.41
CA SER A 131 -19.63 -6.62 -0.39
C SER A 131 -18.52 -7.47 0.21
N PHE A 132 -18.87 -8.68 0.63
CA PHE A 132 -17.91 -9.67 1.13
C PHE A 132 -16.75 -9.91 0.15
N VAL A 133 -17.05 -10.12 -1.14
CA VAL A 133 -16.03 -10.35 -2.18
C VAL A 133 -15.08 -9.17 -2.32
N MET A 134 -15.61 -7.95 -2.31
CA MET A 134 -14.80 -6.73 -2.40
C MET A 134 -13.89 -6.57 -1.18
N LEU A 135 -14.37 -6.89 0.02
CA LEU A 135 -13.55 -6.86 1.24
C LEU A 135 -12.37 -7.81 1.15
N ILE A 136 -12.55 -9.03 0.63
CA ILE A 136 -11.46 -10.00 0.45
C ILE A 136 -10.42 -9.49 -0.55
N LYS A 137 -10.86 -9.04 -1.73
CA LYS A 137 -9.95 -8.51 -2.76
C LYS A 137 -9.19 -7.28 -2.27
N TYR A 138 -9.89 -6.36 -1.61
CA TYR A 138 -9.27 -5.16 -1.07
C TYR A 138 -8.35 -5.46 0.11
N CYS A 139 -8.66 -6.47 0.94
CA CYS A 139 -7.74 -6.92 1.98
C CYS A 139 -6.44 -7.42 1.36
N PHE A 140 -6.51 -8.17 0.25
CA PHE A 140 -5.31 -8.55 -0.47
C PHE A 140 -4.56 -7.30 -0.96
N ALA A 141 -5.22 -6.37 -1.66
CA ALA A 141 -4.60 -5.12 -2.10
C ALA A 141 -3.92 -4.32 -0.97
N ALA A 142 -4.55 -4.24 0.20
CA ALA A 142 -3.99 -3.62 1.38
C ALA A 142 -2.76 -4.38 1.92
N LEU A 143 -2.72 -5.71 1.82
CA LEU A 143 -1.53 -6.50 2.20
C LEU A 143 -0.36 -6.25 1.26
N ILE A 144 -0.57 -6.25 -0.07
CA ILE A 144 0.51 -6.04 -1.05
C ILE A 144 1.10 -4.62 -0.93
N SER A 145 0.29 -3.66 -0.50
CA SER A 145 0.70 -2.28 -0.24
C SER A 145 1.11 -2.00 1.21
N GLU A 146 1.29 -3.04 2.04
CA GLU A 146 1.71 -2.98 3.45
C GLU A 146 0.81 -2.12 4.37
N GLN A 147 -0.47 -1.93 4.00
CA GLN A 147 -1.46 -1.14 4.73
C GLN A 147 -2.15 -1.96 5.84
N THR A 148 -1.41 -2.34 6.88
CA THR A 148 -1.92 -3.17 8.00
C THR A 148 -3.17 -2.60 8.66
N HIS A 149 -3.27 -1.28 8.79
CA HIS A 149 -4.41 -0.62 9.42
C HIS A 149 -5.73 -0.81 8.63
N LEU A 150 -5.67 -0.89 7.30
CA LEU A 150 -6.83 -1.22 6.46
C LEU A 150 -7.17 -2.72 6.58
N CYS A 151 -6.15 -3.59 6.64
CA CYS A 151 -6.35 -5.02 6.87
C CYS A 151 -7.11 -5.26 8.18
N ILE A 152 -6.72 -4.60 9.27
CA ILE A 152 -7.38 -4.69 10.57
C ILE A 152 -8.86 -4.29 10.50
N GLN A 153 -9.17 -3.15 9.87
CA GLN A 153 -10.57 -2.71 9.70
C GLN A 153 -11.39 -3.72 8.91
N ILE A 154 -10.80 -4.37 7.92
CA ILE A 154 -11.45 -5.40 7.13
C ILE A 154 -11.63 -6.69 7.94
N PHE A 155 -10.63 -7.12 8.72
CA PHE A 155 -10.73 -8.28 9.61
C PHE A 155 -11.87 -8.12 10.62
N GLU A 156 -11.98 -6.93 11.23
CA GLU A 156 -13.08 -6.59 12.13
C GLU A 156 -14.42 -6.64 11.40
N ARG A 157 -14.51 -6.05 10.21
CA ARG A 157 -15.74 -6.06 9.40
C ARG A 157 -16.17 -7.46 8.98
N LEU A 158 -15.23 -8.30 8.57
CA LEU A 158 -15.47 -9.69 8.20
C LEU A 158 -15.97 -10.48 9.41
N ASN A 159 -15.35 -10.31 10.59
CA ASN A 159 -15.78 -10.97 11.82
C ASN A 159 -17.14 -10.49 12.33
N GLU A 160 -17.47 -9.21 12.18
CA GLU A 160 -18.74 -8.66 12.64
C GLU A 160 -19.93 -9.00 11.75
N LYS A 161 -19.76 -8.92 10.41
CA LYS A 161 -20.88 -9.01 9.46
C LYS A 161 -20.91 -10.29 8.62
N TYR A 162 -19.76 -10.89 8.37
CA TYR A 162 -19.60 -11.98 7.40
C TYR A 162 -18.87 -13.18 8.02
N SER A 163 -19.05 -13.43 9.32
CA SER A 163 -18.24 -14.40 10.05
C SER A 163 -18.46 -15.84 9.56
N THR A 164 -19.70 -16.19 9.22
CA THR A 164 -20.04 -17.51 8.64
C THR A 164 -19.47 -17.63 7.24
N GLU A 165 -19.75 -16.66 6.36
CA GLU A 165 -19.28 -16.66 4.97
C GLU A 165 -17.74 -16.66 4.89
N PHE A 166 -17.07 -15.96 5.81
CA PHE A 166 -15.61 -15.94 5.87
C PHE A 166 -15.02 -17.26 6.35
N LYS A 167 -15.66 -17.95 7.30
CA LYS A 167 -15.25 -19.29 7.73
C LYS A 167 -15.39 -20.30 6.60
N ASP A 168 -16.53 -20.26 5.90
CA ASP A 168 -16.88 -21.19 4.83
C ASP A 168 -16.19 -20.88 3.49
N LEU A 169 -15.51 -19.73 3.38
CA LEU A 169 -14.81 -19.33 2.17
C LEU A 169 -13.77 -20.37 1.75
N SER A 170 -13.87 -20.84 0.50
CA SER A 170 -12.95 -21.80 -0.08
C SER A 170 -11.50 -21.30 -0.07
N GLU A 171 -10.62 -22.12 0.49
CA GLU A 171 -9.16 -21.87 0.56
C GLU A 171 -8.42 -22.33 -0.70
N ARG A 172 -9.11 -22.35 -1.86
CA ARG A 172 -8.50 -22.75 -3.14
C ARG A 172 -7.29 -21.89 -3.51
N PHE A 173 -7.34 -20.60 -3.19
CA PHE A 173 -6.28 -19.65 -3.52
C PHE A 173 -5.41 -19.33 -2.30
N GLU A 174 -4.09 -19.29 -2.47
CA GLU A 174 -3.14 -19.07 -1.37
C GLU A 174 -3.35 -17.73 -0.65
N TYR A 175 -3.68 -16.67 -1.38
CA TYR A 175 -3.95 -15.37 -0.77
C TYR A 175 -5.16 -15.40 0.18
N ILE A 176 -6.14 -16.28 -0.06
CA ILE A 176 -7.29 -16.47 0.83
C ILE A 176 -6.82 -17.13 2.13
N LYS A 177 -5.96 -18.15 2.05
CA LYS A 177 -5.37 -18.80 3.23
C LYS A 177 -4.56 -17.81 4.05
N LEU A 178 -3.73 -16.99 3.40
CA LEU A 178 -2.99 -15.91 4.03
C LEU A 178 -3.91 -14.96 4.80
N ILE A 179 -4.97 -14.45 4.15
CA ILE A 179 -5.93 -13.53 4.79
C ILE A 179 -6.62 -14.20 5.99
N LYS A 180 -7.03 -15.46 5.86
CA LYS A 180 -7.65 -16.23 6.96
C LYS A 180 -6.70 -16.41 8.14
N GLU A 181 -5.45 -16.82 7.91
CA GLU A 181 -4.45 -16.99 8.97
C GLU A 181 -4.13 -15.67 9.67
N LEU A 182 -3.92 -14.59 8.92
CA LEU A 182 -3.66 -13.25 9.49
C LEU A 182 -4.86 -12.72 10.28
N CYS A 183 -6.08 -12.95 9.79
CA CYS A 183 -7.31 -12.54 10.48
C CYS A 183 -7.48 -13.32 11.78
N ALA A 184 -7.31 -14.65 11.75
CA ALA A 184 -7.37 -15.49 12.95
C ALA A 184 -6.32 -15.09 14.00
N GLU A 185 -5.08 -14.83 13.56
CA GLU A 185 -4.00 -14.34 14.42
C GLU A 185 -4.35 -12.97 15.01
N TYR A 186 -4.86 -12.03 14.22
CA TYR A 186 -5.29 -10.72 14.71
C TYR A 186 -6.39 -10.83 15.77
N LEU A 187 -7.41 -11.65 15.52
CA LEU A 187 -8.55 -11.82 16.42
C LEU A 187 -8.15 -12.54 17.73
N GLY A 188 -7.26 -13.52 17.65
CA GLY A 188 -6.77 -14.29 18.80
C GLY A 188 -5.63 -13.63 19.58
N SER A 189 -4.95 -12.64 19.00
CA SER A 189 -3.78 -12.01 19.63
C SER A 189 -4.12 -11.05 20.77
N TYR A 190 -3.20 -10.95 21.72
CA TYR A 190 -3.22 -9.91 22.74
C TYR A 190 -3.01 -8.53 22.11
N LYS A 191 -3.86 -7.58 22.47
CA LYS A 191 -3.86 -6.20 21.94
C LYS A 191 -3.33 -5.23 22.99
N ALA A 192 -2.23 -4.54 22.65
CA ALA A 192 -1.72 -3.39 23.39
C ALA A 192 -1.57 -2.22 22.42
N TYR A 193 -1.85 -1.01 22.91
CA TYR A 193 -1.86 0.20 22.10
C TYR A 193 -0.92 1.23 22.72
N LEU A 194 -0.18 1.94 21.86
CA LEU A 194 0.50 3.16 22.29
C LEU A 194 -0.53 4.17 22.81
N PRO A 195 -0.22 4.91 23.89
CA PRO A 195 -1.05 6.04 24.27
C PRO A 195 -1.07 7.06 23.13
N LEU A 196 -2.20 7.73 22.95
CA LEU A 196 -2.28 8.84 22.02
C LEU A 196 -1.39 9.97 22.55
N PHE A 197 -0.54 10.55 21.70
CA PHE A 197 0.35 11.65 22.08
C PHE A 197 -0.41 12.88 22.61
N HIS A 198 -1.70 13.01 22.26
CA HIS A 198 -2.59 14.03 22.80
C HIS A 198 -3.99 13.42 23.01
N GLU A 199 -4.50 13.47 24.24
CA GLU A 199 -5.94 13.27 24.52
C GLU A 199 -6.80 14.47 24.05
N SER A 200 -6.17 15.57 23.62
CA SER A 200 -6.88 16.76 23.14
C SER A 200 -7.48 16.54 21.75
N ASN A 201 -8.69 17.08 21.56
CA ASN A 201 -9.63 16.99 20.43
C ASN A 201 -9.10 17.21 18.99
N ILE A 202 -7.79 17.26 18.73
CA ILE A 202 -7.20 17.53 17.40
C ILE A 202 -7.39 16.35 16.43
N TYR A 203 -7.51 15.11 16.91
CA TYR A 203 -7.85 13.99 16.02
C TYR A 203 -9.31 14.02 15.50
N LYS A 204 -10.22 14.73 16.19
CA LYS A 204 -11.60 14.94 15.70
C LYS A 204 -11.67 15.84 14.47
N SER A 205 -10.66 16.68 14.21
CA SER A 205 -10.63 17.49 12.98
C SER A 205 -10.12 16.71 11.76
N TYR A 206 -9.29 15.68 11.95
CA TYR A 206 -8.85 14.81 10.83
C TYR A 206 -9.92 13.80 10.40
N SER A 207 -10.89 13.46 11.27
CA SER A 207 -12.00 12.57 10.92
C SER A 207 -13.02 13.18 9.96
N GLN A 208 -12.91 14.47 9.62
CA GLN A 208 -13.72 15.08 8.55
C GLN A 208 -13.33 14.59 7.14
N LEU A 209 -12.16 13.96 6.96
CA LEU A 209 -11.69 13.44 5.66
C LEU A 209 -12.10 11.98 5.36
N GLY A 210 -12.74 11.29 6.28
CA GLY A 210 -13.22 9.93 6.04
C GLY A 210 -14.04 9.43 7.21
N SER A 211 -15.07 8.64 6.90
CA SER A 211 -15.99 7.96 7.80
C SER A 211 -15.32 6.99 8.78
N ILE A 212 -14.35 7.45 9.57
CA ILE A 212 -13.79 6.73 10.70
C ILE A 212 -14.77 6.98 11.84
N LYS A 213 -15.76 6.08 11.97
CA LYS A 213 -16.50 5.99 13.23
C LYS A 213 -15.46 5.71 14.31
N ASP A 214 -15.39 6.59 15.31
CA ASP A 214 -14.67 6.34 16.55
C ASP A 214 -15.16 4.99 17.12
N LEU A 215 -14.35 3.94 16.94
CA LEU A 215 -14.55 2.67 17.61
C LEU A 215 -14.26 2.90 19.10
N LYS A 216 -15.32 3.30 19.83
CA LYS A 216 -15.52 3.39 21.29
C LYS A 216 -14.30 3.79 22.16
N PRO A 217 -14.33 4.95 22.85
CA PRO A 217 -13.29 5.35 23.78
C PRO A 217 -13.57 4.78 25.17
N LYS A 218 -13.06 3.58 25.47
CA LYS A 218 -12.65 3.17 26.83
C LYS A 218 -11.48 2.19 26.74
N ARG A 219 -10.35 2.66 26.21
CA ARG A 219 -9.11 1.86 26.18
C ARG A 219 -8.41 2.04 27.53
N LYS A 220 -8.67 1.13 28.47
CA LYS A 220 -7.93 1.09 29.75
C LYS A 220 -6.44 0.87 29.44
N SER A 221 -5.57 1.62 30.11
CA SER A 221 -4.11 1.39 30.09
C SER A 221 -3.82 -0.04 30.54
N LEU A 222 -3.50 -0.92 29.61
CA LEU A 222 -3.11 -2.30 29.92
C LEU A 222 -1.64 -2.29 30.31
N LYS A 223 -1.31 -2.84 31.48
CA LYS A 223 0.08 -3.22 31.80
C LYS A 223 0.61 -4.10 30.66
N ILE A 224 1.76 -3.71 30.10
CA ILE A 224 2.40 -4.42 28.98
C ILE A 224 2.68 -5.86 29.41
N ASN A 225 2.08 -6.83 28.71
CA ASN A 225 2.42 -8.24 28.89
C ASN A 225 3.37 -8.69 27.78
N GLY A 226 4.68 -8.58 28.04
CA GLY A 226 5.73 -8.93 27.06
C GLY A 226 5.67 -10.38 26.58
N ILE A 227 5.29 -11.32 27.45
CA ILE A 227 5.15 -12.74 27.10
C ILE A 227 4.00 -12.93 26.11
N ALA A 228 2.84 -12.31 26.35
CA ALA A 228 1.70 -12.39 25.45
C ALA A 228 1.98 -11.73 24.09
N MET A 229 2.71 -10.60 24.07
CA MET A 229 3.10 -9.93 22.83
C MET A 229 4.09 -10.75 21.99
N ASN A 230 4.97 -11.52 22.62
CA ASN A 230 5.94 -12.38 21.94
C ASN A 230 5.33 -13.65 21.35
N LYS A 231 4.11 -14.02 21.77
CA LYS A 231 3.37 -15.14 21.18
C LYS A 231 2.69 -14.81 19.85
N ASN A 232 2.61 -13.53 19.46
CA ASN A 232 2.00 -13.15 18.18
C ASN A 232 2.81 -13.70 16.99
N GLN A 233 2.15 -14.41 16.08
CA GLN A 233 2.74 -15.08 14.91
C GLN A 233 2.60 -14.30 13.61
N TYR A 234 2.07 -13.07 13.61
CA TYR A 234 1.75 -12.30 12.40
C TYR A 234 2.93 -12.21 11.42
N SER A 235 4.13 -11.83 11.89
CA SER A 235 5.33 -11.79 11.04
C SER A 235 5.74 -13.17 10.51
N LYS A 236 5.52 -14.26 11.28
CA LYS A 236 5.84 -15.62 10.81
C LYS A 236 4.88 -16.08 9.72
N ILE A 237 3.60 -15.72 9.84
CA ILE A 237 2.60 -15.97 8.79
C ILE A 237 3.01 -15.21 7.53
N LEU A 238 3.40 -13.93 7.62
CA LEU A 238 3.89 -13.18 6.45
C LEU A 238 5.09 -13.86 5.76
N ILE A 239 6.09 -14.31 6.54
CA ILE A 239 7.26 -15.03 6.00
C ILE A 239 6.85 -16.33 5.31
N LYS A 240 5.93 -17.10 5.90
CA LYS A 240 5.40 -18.34 5.32
C LYS A 240 4.84 -18.14 3.91
N TYR A 241 4.28 -16.96 3.62
CA TYR A 241 3.70 -16.60 2.32
C TYR A 241 4.64 -15.71 1.47
N GLY A 242 5.94 -15.67 1.77
CA GLY A 242 6.94 -14.96 0.97
C GLY A 242 7.00 -13.44 1.18
N LEU A 243 6.28 -12.90 2.17
CA LEU A 243 6.24 -11.47 2.48
C LEU A 243 7.31 -11.08 3.51
N SER A 244 8.56 -11.52 3.31
CA SER A 244 9.65 -11.37 4.29
C SER A 244 10.01 -9.92 4.59
N ILE A 245 10.07 -9.05 3.56
CA ILE A 245 10.36 -7.62 3.74
C ILE A 245 9.27 -6.96 4.59
N PHE A 246 8.00 -7.21 4.27
CA PHE A 246 6.89 -6.70 5.07
C PHE A 246 6.92 -7.24 6.52
N ALA A 247 7.25 -8.52 6.70
CA ALA A 247 7.40 -9.12 8.01
C ALA A 247 8.51 -8.46 8.85
N GLU A 248 9.62 -8.12 8.22
CA GLU A 248 10.74 -7.40 8.82
C GLU A 248 10.32 -5.97 9.23
N ASN A 249 9.63 -5.24 8.35
CA ASN A 249 9.08 -3.92 8.65
C ASN A 249 8.19 -3.96 9.90
N ILE A 250 7.27 -4.93 9.97
CA ILE A 250 6.41 -5.14 11.15
C ILE A 250 7.23 -5.43 12.41
N ALA A 251 8.25 -6.29 12.31
CA ALA A 251 9.10 -6.62 13.45
C ALA A 251 9.91 -5.41 13.95
N ASN A 252 10.42 -4.59 13.04
CA ASN A 252 11.17 -3.37 13.36
C ASN A 252 10.25 -2.33 14.03
N HIS A 253 9.05 -2.10 13.48
CA HIS A 253 8.05 -1.24 14.12
C HIS A 253 7.62 -1.75 15.49
N LYS A 254 7.43 -3.07 15.66
CA LYS A 254 7.11 -3.68 16.96
C LYS A 254 8.20 -3.40 18.00
N LYS A 255 9.48 -3.60 17.65
CA LYS A 255 10.62 -3.31 18.53
C LYS A 255 10.64 -1.84 18.96
N LEU A 256 10.43 -0.92 18.01
CA LEU A 256 10.37 0.51 18.29
C LEU A 256 9.20 0.87 19.22
N ASN A 257 8.01 0.32 18.95
CA ASN A 257 6.81 0.57 19.75
C ASN A 257 6.94 0.04 21.18
N ILE A 258 7.52 -1.16 21.37
CA ILE A 258 7.80 -1.69 22.71
C ILE A 258 8.77 -0.79 23.47
N ARG A 259 9.87 -0.36 22.83
CA ARG A 259 10.82 0.59 23.44
C ARG A 259 10.14 1.89 23.85
N ASN A 260 9.23 2.42 23.02
CA ASN A 260 8.49 3.63 23.34
C ASN A 260 7.52 3.43 24.51
N LEU A 261 6.79 2.30 24.54
CA LEU A 261 5.92 1.95 25.65
C LEU A 261 6.71 1.82 26.96
N GLU A 262 7.83 1.11 26.96
CA GLU A 262 8.69 0.96 28.15
C GLU A 262 9.21 2.30 28.67
N LYS A 263 9.54 3.25 27.78
CA LYS A 263 9.95 4.61 28.19
C LYS A 263 8.80 5.37 28.86
N ILE A 264 7.58 5.26 28.32
CA ILE A 264 6.40 5.98 28.82
C ILE A 264 5.97 5.43 30.20
N TYR A 265 5.96 4.11 30.37
CA TYR A 265 5.46 3.47 31.60
C TYR A 265 6.53 3.28 32.70
N LYS A 266 7.78 3.69 32.48
CA LYS A 266 8.84 3.76 33.50
C LYS A 266 8.96 5.15 34.16
N GLN A 267 8.23 6.15 33.66
CA GLN A 267 8.04 7.46 34.29
C GLN A 267 6.84 7.41 35.24
#